data_AF-A0A8E6ETF7-F1
#
_entry.id   AF-A0A8E6ETF7-F1
#
_cell.length_a   1.000
_cell.length_b   1.000
_cell.length_c   1.000
_cell.angle_alpha   90.00
_cell.angle_beta   90.00
_cell.angle_gamma   90.00
#
_symmetry.space_group_name_H-M   'P 1'
#
loop_
_entity.id
_entity.type
_entity.pdbx_description
1 polymer ?
#
loop_
_entity_poly.entity_id
_entity_poly.type
_entity_poly.pdbx_seq_one_letter_code
_entity_poly.pdbx_strand_id
1 'polypeptide(L)'
;MTNRVRYRCWYCNREYDSPIEKIRQIFKCSCGRQLRVPRKKNGSSKYLSLRERVIEFVAYGVSGALLFGLLGYFLFFRFGGIGIRPGRVIGILDFSLMMGLICGLGGERVVNWIGRILRERENQRW
;
A
#
# COMPACT_ATOMS: atom_id res chain seq x y z
N MET A 1 11.56 -0.62 34.04
CA MET A 1 10.75 0.28 33.18
C MET A 1 9.84 -0.58 32.32
N THR A 2 8.52 -0.54 32.56
CA THR A 2 7.54 -1.28 31.75
C THR A 2 7.50 -0.65 30.37
N ASN A 3 8.09 -1.37 29.43
CA ASN A 3 8.31 -0.89 28.08
C ASN A 3 6.97 -1.07 27.33
N ARG A 4 6.28 0.03 27.05
CA ARG A 4 4.93 0.04 26.45
C ARG A 4 4.94 0.66 25.06
N VAL A 5 4.08 0.17 24.17
CA VAL A 5 3.90 0.71 22.83
C VAL A 5 2.54 1.40 22.74
N ARG A 6 2.57 2.71 22.47
CA ARG A 6 1.38 3.50 22.11
C ARG A 6 1.14 3.50 20.61
N TYR A 7 -0.09 3.23 20.21
CA TYR A 7 -0.52 3.22 18.81
C TYR A 7 -2.01 3.55 18.71
N ARG A 8 -2.46 3.90 17.50
CA ARG A 8 -3.87 4.17 17.20
C ARG A 8 -4.45 3.06 16.36
N CYS A 9 -5.73 2.77 16.53
CA CYS A 9 -6.48 1.90 15.64
C CYS A 9 -6.51 2.51 14.24
N TRP A 10 -6.13 1.74 13.22
CA TRP A 10 -6.15 2.20 11.83
C TRP A 10 -7.54 2.62 11.35
N TYR A 11 -8.61 1.97 11.84
CA TYR A 11 -9.97 2.16 11.36
C TYR A 11 -10.76 3.26 12.10
N CYS A 12 -10.68 3.29 13.44
CA CYS A 12 -11.47 4.22 14.26
C CYS A 12 -10.62 5.28 14.97
N ASN A 13 -9.32 5.33 14.69
CA ASN A 13 -8.34 6.28 15.24
C ASN A 13 -8.21 6.33 16.78
N ARG A 14 -8.85 5.40 17.50
CA ARG A 14 -8.78 5.31 18.97
C ARG A 14 -7.38 4.92 19.43
N GLU A 15 -6.90 5.56 20.49
CA GLU A 15 -5.59 5.26 21.09
C GLU A 15 -5.62 3.98 21.93
N TYR A 16 -4.53 3.22 21.83
CA TYR A 16 -4.26 2.01 22.59
C TYR A 16 -2.84 2.07 23.14
N ASP A 17 -2.69 1.56 24.36
CA ASP A 17 -1.41 1.37 25.03
C ASP A 17 -1.27 -0.12 25.36
N SER A 18 -0.20 -0.76 24.90
CA SER A 18 0.00 -2.21 25.10
C SER A 18 1.42 -2.53 25.58
N PRO A 19 1.57 -3.59 26.39
CA PRO A 19 2.89 -4.09 26.79
C PRO A 19 3.69 -4.59 25.58
N ILE A 20 5.02 -4.44 25.61
CA ILE A 20 5.91 -4.92 24.54
C ILE A 20 5.83 -6.45 24.35
N GLU A 21 5.49 -7.21 25.41
CA GLU A 21 5.30 -8.66 25.35
C GLU A 21 4.16 -9.06 24.40
N LYS A 22 3.23 -8.14 24.11
CA LYS A 22 2.09 -8.34 23.21
C LYS A 22 2.38 -7.92 21.76
N ILE A 23 3.61 -7.55 21.41
CA ILE A 23 3.96 -7.18 20.03
C ILE A 23 3.54 -8.29 19.05
N ARG A 24 2.95 -7.91 17.91
CA ARG A 24 2.37 -8.79 16.88
C ARG A 24 1.15 -9.61 17.32
N GLN A 25 0.71 -9.52 18.58
CA GLN A 25 -0.53 -10.15 19.00
C GLN A 25 -1.72 -9.50 18.27
N ILE A 26 -2.70 -10.34 17.90
CA ILE A 26 -3.92 -9.90 17.24
C ILE A 26 -5.03 -9.81 18.28
N PHE A 27 -5.78 -8.72 18.27
CA PHE A 27 -6.93 -8.52 19.15
C PHE A 27 -8.05 -7.78 18.41
N LYS A 28 -9.26 -7.80 18.97
CA LYS A 28 -10.41 -7.11 18.40
C LYS A 28 -10.56 -5.72 19.01
N CYS A 29 -10.60 -4.71 18.17
CA CYS A 29 -10.92 -3.34 18.56
C CYS A 29 -12.40 -3.23 18.97
N SER A 30 -12.74 -2.21 19.76
CA SER A 30 -14.13 -1.81 20.03
C SER A 30 -14.95 -1.51 18.77
N CYS A 31 -14.31 -1.09 17.67
CA CYS A 31 -14.99 -0.94 16.37
C CYS A 31 -15.28 -2.27 15.65
N GLY A 32 -15.04 -3.41 16.30
CA GLY A 32 -15.30 -4.75 15.75
C GLY A 32 -14.22 -5.27 14.79
N ARG A 33 -13.26 -4.44 14.38
CA ARG A 33 -12.15 -4.82 13.48
C ARG A 33 -10.99 -5.47 14.23
N GLN A 34 -10.29 -6.38 13.57
CA GLN A 34 -9.06 -6.99 14.10
C GLN A 34 -7.88 -6.03 13.92
N LEU A 35 -7.04 -5.96 14.95
CA LEU A 35 -5.84 -5.14 15.01
C LEU A 35 -4.65 -6.00 15.42
N ARG A 36 -3.46 -5.59 14.99
CA ARG A 36 -2.19 -6.20 15.38
C ARG A 36 -1.35 -5.17 16.12
N VAL A 37 -0.81 -5.54 17.29
CA VAL A 37 0.09 -4.67 18.05
C VAL A 37 1.36 -4.37 17.23
N PRO A 38 1.67 -3.10 16.92
CA PRO A 38 2.82 -2.74 16.10
C PRO A 38 4.14 -2.90 16.88
N ARG A 39 5.24 -3.07 16.14
CA ARG A 39 6.61 -3.17 16.71
C ARG A 39 7.18 -1.83 17.18
N LYS A 40 6.67 -0.72 16.64
CA LYS A 40 7.18 0.65 16.88
C LYS A 40 6.02 1.55 17.31
N LYS A 41 6.33 2.58 18.10
CA LYS A 41 5.39 3.65 18.47
C LYS A 41 4.81 4.27 17.19
N ASN A 42 3.50 4.54 17.18
CA ASN A 42 2.76 5.03 16.00
C ASN A 42 2.87 4.15 14.74
N GLY A 43 3.26 2.88 14.88
CA GLY A 43 3.27 1.93 13.77
C GLY A 43 1.85 1.54 13.33
N SER A 44 1.73 0.99 12.12
CA SER A 44 0.44 0.51 11.61
C SER A 44 -0.08 -0.65 12.47
N SER A 45 -1.25 -0.44 13.07
CA SER A 45 -2.00 -1.44 13.83
C SER A 45 -2.95 -2.26 12.95
N LYS A 46 -3.01 -1.96 11.65
CA LYS A 46 -3.88 -2.64 10.70
C LYS A 46 -3.49 -4.11 10.62
N TYR A 47 -4.44 -4.99 10.93
CA TYR A 47 -4.38 -6.37 10.54
C TYR A 47 -5.15 -6.53 9.23
N LEU A 48 -4.54 -7.24 8.28
CA LEU A 48 -5.12 -7.56 6.99
C LEU A 48 -5.25 -9.07 6.93
N SER A 49 -6.49 -9.55 6.90
CA SER A 49 -6.78 -10.94 6.59
C SER A 49 -6.37 -11.27 5.15
N LEU A 50 -6.21 -12.57 4.84
CA LEU A 50 -5.93 -13.01 3.47
C LEU A 50 -6.97 -12.49 2.47
N ARG A 51 -8.24 -12.48 2.85
CA ARG A 51 -9.33 -11.96 2.01
C ARG A 51 -9.19 -10.47 1.75
N GLU A 52 -8.95 -9.67 2.79
CA GLU A 52 -8.74 -8.23 2.63
C GLU A 52 -7.48 -7.95 1.80
N ARG A 53 -6.43 -8.77 1.94
CA ARG A 53 -5.23 -8.67 1.12
C ARG A 53 -5.49 -8.99 -0.36
N VAL A 54 -6.38 -9.94 -0.67
CA VAL A 54 -6.80 -10.22 -2.05
C VAL A 54 -7.64 -9.08 -2.60
N ILE A 55 -8.56 -8.52 -1.81
CA ILE A 55 -9.36 -7.35 -2.23
C ILE A 55 -8.44 -6.16 -2.51
N GLU A 56 -7.46 -5.92 -1.63
CA GLU A 56 -6.45 -4.90 -1.81
C GLU A 56 -5.60 -5.16 -3.07
N PHE A 57 -5.18 -6.41 -3.28
CA PHE A 57 -4.47 -6.84 -4.48
C PHE A 57 -5.28 -6.54 -5.74
N VAL A 58 -6.57 -6.88 -5.76
CA VAL A 58 -7.42 -6.65 -6.93
C VAL A 58 -7.66 -5.16 -7.12
N ALA A 59 -8.01 -4.43 -6.07
CA ALA A 59 -8.30 -3.00 -6.16
C ALA A 59 -7.08 -2.20 -6.66
N TYR A 60 -5.91 -2.40 -6.04
CA TYR A 60 -4.69 -1.66 -6.39
C TYR A 60 -3.92 -2.26 -7.57
N GLY A 61 -3.94 -3.59 -7.72
CA GLY A 61 -3.30 -4.27 -8.85
C GLY A 61 -4.01 -4.00 -10.17
N VAL A 62 -5.35 -4.02 -10.20
CA VAL A 62 -6.12 -3.70 -11.41
C VAL A 62 -5.96 -2.23 -11.79
N SER A 63 -6.03 -1.31 -10.83
CA SER A 63 -5.84 0.11 -11.12
C SER A 63 -4.41 0.45 -11.53
N GLY A 64 -3.40 -0.21 -10.93
CA GLY A 64 -2.00 -0.12 -11.38
C GLY A 64 -1.79 -0.68 -12.78
N ALA A 65 -2.34 -1.85 -13.09
CA ALA A 65 -2.28 -2.45 -14.42
C ALA A 65 -2.95 -1.57 -15.48
N LEU A 66 -4.11 -0.98 -15.17
CA LEU A 66 -4.79 -0.06 -16.07
C LEU A 66 -3.96 1.19 -16.33
N LEU A 67 -3.40 1.82 -15.29
CA LEU A 67 -2.57 3.01 -15.43
C LEU A 67 -1.32 2.76 -16.29
N PHE A 68 -0.56 1.71 -15.97
CA PHE A 68 0.66 1.39 -16.72
C PHE A 68 0.37 0.80 -18.10
N GLY A 69 -0.72 0.06 -18.25
CA GLY A 69 -1.20 -0.42 -19.55
C GLY A 69 -1.60 0.72 -20.47
N LEU A 70 -2.37 1.70 -19.98
CA LEU A 70 -2.72 2.92 -20.73
C LEU A 70 -1.49 3.76 -21.05
N LEU A 71 -0.56 3.89 -20.10
CA LEU A 71 0.69 4.61 -20.34
C LEU A 71 1.53 3.93 -21.42
N GLY A 72 1.70 2.61 -21.36
CA GLY A 72 2.40 1.83 -22.38
C GLY A 72 1.74 1.93 -23.75
N TYR A 73 0.40 1.86 -23.79
CA TYR A 73 -0.38 2.08 -25.00
C TYR A 73 -0.17 3.49 -25.59
N PHE A 74 -0.21 4.52 -24.74
CA PHE A 74 -0.01 5.90 -25.16
C PHE A 74 1.41 6.14 -25.69
N LEU A 75 2.43 5.63 -24.99
CA LEU A 75 3.83 5.71 -25.43
C LEU A 75 4.04 4.97 -26.75
N PHE A 76 3.39 3.83 -26.94
CA PHE A 76 3.41 3.10 -28.20
C PHE A 76 2.82 3.92 -29.35
N PHE A 77 1.64 4.52 -29.17
CA PHE A 77 1.05 5.38 -30.20
C PHE A 77 1.89 6.64 -30.46
N ARG A 78 2.51 7.21 -29.42
CA ARG A 78 3.25 8.47 -29.51
C ARG A 78 4.64 8.33 -30.13
N PHE A 79 5.32 7.21 -29.89
CA PHE A 79 6.73 7.00 -30.27
C PHE A 79 6.97 5.74 -31.12
N GLY A 80 6.06 4.76 -31.08
CA GLY A 80 6.22 3.45 -31.71
C GLY A 80 5.46 3.22 -33.01
N GLY A 81 4.59 4.16 -33.42
CA GLY A 81 3.81 4.08 -34.66
C GLY A 81 4.64 4.10 -35.95
N ILE A 82 5.93 4.42 -35.90
CA ILE A 82 6.83 4.48 -37.06
C ILE A 82 7.86 3.35 -36.94
N GLY A 83 7.52 2.15 -37.42
CA GLY A 83 8.50 1.08 -37.70
C GLY A 83 8.72 -0.01 -36.64
N ILE A 84 7.90 -0.11 -35.59
CA ILE A 84 8.01 -1.21 -34.61
C ILE A 84 7.30 -2.48 -35.10
N ARG A 85 8.01 -3.62 -35.13
CA ARG A 85 7.43 -4.94 -35.44
C ARG A 85 6.36 -5.35 -34.41
N PRO A 86 5.24 -5.96 -34.84
CA PRO A 86 4.10 -6.27 -33.95
C PRO A 86 4.48 -7.13 -32.73
N GLY A 87 5.47 -8.02 -32.85
CA GLY A 87 5.95 -8.83 -31.72
C GLY A 87 6.62 -8.03 -30.59
N ARG A 88 7.26 -6.88 -30.88
CA ARG A 88 7.81 -6.01 -29.82
C ARG A 88 6.72 -5.23 -29.09
N VAL A 89 5.60 -4.96 -29.75
CA VAL A 89 4.48 -4.21 -29.18
C VAL A 89 3.80 -5.01 -28.08
N ILE A 90 3.55 -6.30 -28.34
CA ILE A 90 3.00 -7.23 -27.35
C ILE A 90 3.92 -7.31 -26.14
N GLY A 91 5.24 -7.44 -26.35
CA GLY A 91 6.21 -7.49 -25.25
C GLY A 91 6.24 -6.22 -24.37
N ILE A 92 6.14 -5.03 -24.98
CA ILE A 92 6.12 -3.76 -24.22
C ILE A 92 4.82 -3.60 -23.42
N LEU A 93 3.69 -3.95 -24.02
CA LEU A 93 2.39 -3.93 -23.34
C LEU A 93 2.36 -4.92 -22.18
N ASP A 94 2.79 -6.16 -22.41
CA ASP A 94 2.78 -7.22 -21.41
C ASP A 94 3.73 -6.90 -20.24
N PHE A 95 4.94 -6.38 -20.55
CA PHE A 95 5.87 -5.89 -19.54
C PHE A 95 5.30 -4.71 -18.75
N SER A 96 4.67 -3.75 -19.42
CA SER A 96 4.06 -2.57 -18.76
C SER A 96 2.90 -2.98 -17.84
N LEU A 97 2.10 -3.95 -18.25
CA LEU A 97 0.96 -4.47 -17.49
C LEU A 97 1.44 -5.28 -16.27
N MET A 98 2.46 -6.12 -16.44
CA MET A 98 3.14 -6.82 -15.34
C MET A 98 3.76 -5.84 -14.34
N MET A 99 4.46 -4.82 -14.82
CA MET A 99 5.04 -3.77 -13.97
C MET A 99 3.95 -2.98 -13.24
N GLY A 100 2.82 -2.70 -13.89
CA GLY A 100 1.66 -2.06 -13.24
C GLY A 100 1.05 -2.89 -12.12
N LEU A 101 0.93 -4.21 -12.32
CA LEU A 101 0.48 -5.16 -11.30
C LEU A 101 1.44 -5.22 -10.11
N ILE A 102 2.75 -5.34 -10.38
CA ILE A 102 3.79 -5.41 -9.34
C ILE A 102 3.90 -4.09 -8.57
N CYS A 103 3.81 -2.94 -9.24
CA CYS A 103 3.80 -1.65 -8.58
C CYS A 103 2.49 -1.44 -7.79
N GLY A 104 1.35 -1.91 -8.30
CA GLY A 104 0.05 -1.88 -7.62
C GLY A 104 0.05 -2.64 -6.29
N LEU A 105 0.84 -3.72 -6.18
CA LEU A 105 1.05 -4.47 -4.92
C LEU A 105 1.66 -3.63 -3.78
N GLY A 106 2.33 -2.53 -4.12
CA GLY A 106 2.92 -1.60 -3.16
C GLY A 106 2.00 -0.46 -2.74
N GLY A 107 0.79 -0.33 -3.31
CA GLY A 107 -0.06 0.86 -3.22
C GLY A 107 -0.27 1.39 -1.81
N GLU A 108 -0.82 0.60 -0.88
CA GLU A 108 -1.01 1.06 0.50
C GLU A 108 0.31 1.40 1.20
N ARG A 109 1.39 0.67 0.93
CA ARG A 109 2.69 0.95 1.56
C ARG A 109 3.24 2.28 1.08
N VAL A 110 3.08 2.59 -0.21
CA VAL A 110 3.49 3.85 -0.82
C VAL A 110 2.63 4.99 -0.29
N VAL A 111 1.30 4.86 -0.30
CA VAL A 111 0.38 5.91 0.22
C VAL A 111 0.67 6.19 1.70
N ASN A 112 0.88 5.16 2.51
CA ASN A 112 1.14 5.29 3.94
C ASN A 112 2.59 5.78 4.23
N TRP A 113 3.51 5.61 3.28
CA TRP A 113 4.84 6.21 3.33
C TRP A 113 4.79 7.69 2.97
N ILE A 114 4.12 8.05 1.87
CA ILE A 114 3.88 9.44 1.46
C ILE A 114 3.16 10.21 2.57
N GLY A 115 2.11 9.63 3.15
CA GLY A 115 1.37 10.24 4.25
C GLY A 115 2.22 10.49 5.50
N ARG A 116 3.21 9.63 5.79
CA ARG A 116 4.17 9.86 6.88
C ARG A 116 5.10 11.03 6.58
N ILE A 117 5.65 11.09 5.36
CA ILE A 117 6.53 12.17 4.94
C ILE A 117 5.80 13.52 4.97
N LEU A 118 4.55 13.57 4.50
CA LEU A 118 3.74 14.78 4.56
C LEU A 118 3.50 15.24 5.99
N ARG A 119 3.19 14.31 6.90
CA ARG A 119 2.93 14.63 8.32
C ARG A 119 4.21 15.08 9.05
N GLU A 120 5.36 14.53 8.69
CA GLU A 120 6.67 14.99 9.20
C GLU A 120 7.00 16.41 8.71
N ARG A 121 6.68 16.74 7.45
CA ARG A 121 6.85 18.10 6.89
C ARG A 121 5.93 19.11 7.57
N GLU A 122 4.69 18.71 7.89
CA GLU A 122 3.72 19.58 8.57
C GLU A 122 4.18 19.90 10.00
N ASN A 123 4.70 18.91 10.73
CA ASN A 123 5.27 19.09 12.07
C ASN A 123 6.57 19.92 12.11
N GLN A 124 7.24 20.15 10.97
CA GLN A 124 8.45 20.99 10.90
C GLN A 124 8.15 22.46 10.56
N ARG A 125 6.94 22.76 10.10
CA ARG A 125 6.53 24.14 9.76
C ARG A 125 5.91 24.90 10.93
N TRP A 126 5.76 24.24 12.07
CA TRP A 126 5.31 24.78 13.35
C TRP A 126 6.37 24.47 14.41
#